data_AF-A0A7C4DAF7-F1
#
_entry.id   AF-A0A7C4DAF7-F1
#
_cell.length_a   1.000
_cell.length_b   1.000
_cell.length_c   1.000
_cell.angle_alpha   90.00
_cell.angle_beta   90.00
_cell.angle_gamma   90.00
#
_symmetry.space_group_name_H-M   'P 1'
#
loop_
_entity.id
_entity.type
_entity.pdbx_description
1 polymer ?
#
loop_
_entity_poly.entity_id
_entity_poly.type
_entity_poly.pdbx_seq_one_letter_code
_entity_poly.pdbx_strand_id
1 'polypeptide(L)'
;MKKEIHHYMIEVDSSDKKLVESIREGLGKLGCIEKYSGDTGVYYAQFFTCRNTMVIIGFSEAYFIDIFSEKTDIEPYIKILTDVFGKDKLIVHYVIRSI
;
A
#
# COMPACT_ATOMS: atom_id res chain seq x y z
N MET A 1 -24.36 -12.74 3.76
CA MET A 1 -23.74 -11.64 4.54
C MET A 1 -22.95 -10.78 3.57
N LYS A 2 -23.10 -9.45 3.62
CA LYS A 2 -22.22 -8.54 2.85
C LYS A 2 -20.81 -8.62 3.42
N LYS A 3 -19.79 -8.53 2.57
CA LYS A 3 -18.40 -8.58 3.02
C LYS A 3 -17.95 -7.15 3.29
N GLU A 4 -17.44 -6.90 4.49
CA GLU A 4 -16.85 -5.60 4.85
C GLU A 4 -15.36 -5.62 4.48
N ILE A 5 -14.89 -4.55 3.82
CA ILE A 5 -13.49 -4.34 3.50
C ILE A 5 -13.04 -3.00 4.09
N HIS A 6 -11.94 -3.06 4.85
CA HIS A 6 -11.23 -1.89 5.34
C HIS A 6 -10.30 -1.38 4.24
N HIS A 7 -10.45 -0.11 3.88
CA HIS A 7 -9.64 0.52 2.85
C HIS A 7 -8.89 1.72 3.42
N TYR A 8 -7.58 1.63 3.38
CA TYR A 8 -6.67 2.68 3.81
C TYR A 8 -5.98 3.26 2.59
N MET A 9 -6.28 4.52 2.27
CA MET A 9 -5.66 5.27 1.19
C MET A 9 -4.59 6.14 1.83
N ILE A 10 -3.35 5.99 1.37
CA ILE A 10 -2.18 6.59 1.99
C ILE A 10 -1.44 7.40 0.94
N GLU A 11 -1.33 8.70 1.20
CA GLU A 11 -0.59 9.62 0.35
C GLU A 11 0.76 9.94 1.01
N VAL A 12 1.81 9.95 0.21
CA VAL A 12 3.15 10.37 0.65
C VAL A 12 3.73 11.36 -0.34
N ASP A 13 4.07 12.54 0.17
CA ASP A 13 4.77 13.58 -0.57
C ASP A 13 6.26 13.22 -0.71
N SER A 14 6.54 12.36 -1.69
CA SER A 14 7.90 11.95 -2.07
C SER A 14 7.94 11.54 -3.55
N SER A 15 8.98 12.01 -4.25
CA SER A 15 9.24 11.66 -5.65
C SER A 15 10.43 10.69 -5.80
N ASP A 16 11.02 10.20 -4.71
CA ASP A 16 12.18 9.30 -4.75
C ASP A 16 11.79 7.86 -5.10
N LYS A 17 11.87 7.54 -6.39
CA LYS A 17 11.60 6.21 -6.96
C LYS A 17 12.35 5.07 -6.28
N LYS A 18 13.51 5.32 -5.66
CA LYS A 18 14.30 4.26 -5.03
C LYS A 18 13.61 3.66 -3.81
N LEU A 19 12.67 4.39 -3.19
CA LEU A 19 11.93 3.93 -2.03
C LEU A 19 10.94 2.80 -2.35
N VAL A 20 10.54 2.63 -3.63
CA VAL A 20 9.70 1.50 -4.08
C VAL A 20 10.31 0.17 -3.66
N GLU A 21 11.62 0.01 -3.86
CA GLU A 21 12.32 -1.25 -3.56
C GLU A 21 12.28 -1.57 -2.06
N SER A 22 12.42 -0.56 -1.21
CA SER A 22 12.33 -0.73 0.24
C SER A 22 10.93 -1.17 0.70
N ILE A 23 9.87 -0.63 0.09
CA ILE A 23 8.49 -1.08 0.37
C ILE A 23 8.31 -2.52 -0.11
N ARG A 24 8.78 -2.84 -1.32
CA ARG A 24 8.70 -4.18 -1.90
C ARG A 24 9.37 -5.22 -1.02
N GLU A 25 10.59 -4.95 -0.54
CA GLU A 25 11.30 -5.82 0.40
C GLU A 25 10.53 -5.99 1.72
N GLY A 26 9.97 -4.90 2.27
CA GLY A 26 9.16 -4.95 3.48
C GLY A 26 7.92 -5.84 3.31
N LEU A 27 7.20 -5.68 2.21
CA LEU A 27 6.02 -6.50 1.88
C LEU A 27 6.42 -7.97 1.65
N GLY A 28 7.54 -8.23 0.98
CA GLY A 28 8.08 -9.57 0.80
C GLY A 28 8.35 -10.29 2.13
N LYS A 29 8.87 -9.58 3.15
CA LYS A 29 9.09 -10.12 4.50
C LYS A 29 7.78 -10.46 5.23
N LEU A 30 6.65 -9.84 4.88
CA LEU A 30 5.32 -10.20 5.38
C LEU A 30 4.68 -11.38 4.61
N GLY A 31 5.40 -11.96 3.64
CA GLY A 31 4.89 -13.03 2.79
C GLY A 31 3.90 -12.55 1.73
N CYS A 32 3.92 -11.25 1.40
CA CYS A 32 3.16 -10.72 0.28
C CYS A 32 3.82 -11.10 -1.04
N ILE A 33 2.99 -11.39 -2.04
CA ILE A 33 3.44 -11.79 -3.39
C ILE A 33 3.04 -10.70 -4.37
N GLU A 34 4.02 -10.18 -5.11
CA GLU A 34 3.77 -9.27 -6.22
C GLU A 34 3.00 -9.99 -7.34
N LYS A 35 1.91 -9.40 -7.79
CA LYS A 35 1.04 -9.91 -8.86
C LYS A 35 1.17 -9.12 -10.15
N TYR A 36 1.53 -7.85 -10.03
CA TYR A 36 1.70 -6.94 -11.16
C TYR A 36 2.69 -5.84 -10.80
N SER A 37 3.49 -5.43 -11.77
CA SER A 37 4.36 -4.26 -11.71
C SER A 37 4.48 -3.67 -13.10
N GLY A 38 4.02 -2.45 -13.31
CA GLY A 38 3.99 -1.87 -14.65
C GLY A 38 3.40 -0.47 -14.72
N ASP A 39 3.60 0.17 -15.86
CA ASP A 39 3.00 1.46 -16.18
C ASP A 39 1.53 1.27 -16.62
N THR A 40 0.62 2.00 -15.99
CA THR A 40 -0.82 1.99 -16.30
C THR A 40 -1.21 3.02 -17.36
N GLY A 41 -0.28 3.86 -17.80
CA GLY A 41 -0.51 5.04 -18.64
C GLY A 41 -0.88 6.30 -17.85
N VAL A 42 -1.10 6.19 -16.54
CA VAL A 42 -1.36 7.32 -15.62
C VAL A 42 -0.28 7.40 -14.55
N TYR A 43 0.09 6.25 -13.99
CA TYR A 43 1.16 6.10 -13.01
C TYR A 43 1.74 4.68 -13.06
N TYR A 44 2.94 4.50 -12.49
CA TYR A 44 3.50 3.18 -12.29
C TYR A 44 2.83 2.50 -11.10
N ALA A 45 2.28 1.31 -11.30
CA ALA A 45 1.53 0.59 -10.27
C ALA A 45 2.17 -0.76 -9.96
N GLN A 46 2.19 -1.11 -8.68
CA GLN A 46 2.55 -2.43 -8.19
C GLN A 46 1.43 -2.98 -7.31
N PHE A 47 1.13 -4.27 -7.47
CA PHE A 47 0.04 -4.94 -6.76
C PHE A 47 0.61 -6.12 -6.00
N PHE A 48 0.34 -6.16 -4.71
CA PHE A 48 0.77 -7.21 -3.82
C PHE A 48 -0.45 -7.87 -3.18
N THR A 49 -0.50 -9.20 -3.22
CA THR A 49 -1.47 -9.97 -2.45
C THR A 49 -0.77 -10.61 -1.28
N CYS A 50 -1.27 -10.33 -0.09
CA CYS A 50 -0.95 -10.98 1.16
C CYS A 50 -2.18 -11.81 1.58
N ARG A 51 -2.10 -12.63 2.63
CA ARG A 51 -3.13 -13.63 2.97
C ARG A 51 -4.58 -13.11 2.89
N ASN A 52 -4.89 -12.01 3.59
CA ASN A 52 -6.23 -11.38 3.62
C ASN A 52 -6.16 -9.87 3.28
N THR A 53 -5.09 -9.46 2.61
CA THR A 53 -4.79 -8.04 2.36
C THR A 53 -4.26 -7.88 0.94
N MET A 54 -4.71 -6.85 0.25
CA MET A 54 -4.12 -6.37 -0.99
C MET A 54 -3.47 -5.02 -0.74
N VAL A 55 -2.24 -4.87 -1.20
CA VAL A 55 -1.51 -3.59 -1.17
C VAL A 55 -1.25 -3.15 -2.60
N ILE A 56 -1.66 -1.95 -2.95
CA ILE A 56 -1.39 -1.33 -4.24
C ILE A 56 -0.48 -0.14 -3.99
N ILE A 57 0.63 -0.06 -4.73
CA ILE A 57 1.57 1.06 -4.68
C ILE A 57 1.51 1.73 -6.04
N GLY A 58 0.96 2.92 -6.09
CA GLY A 58 1.02 3.84 -7.21
C GLY A 58 2.15 4.85 -7.02
N PHE A 59 2.87 5.13 -8.09
CA PHE A 59 3.93 6.14 -8.10
C PHE A 59 3.90 6.97 -9.40
N SER A 60 3.83 8.29 -9.25
CA SER A 60 3.99 9.27 -10.33
C SER A 60 4.88 10.43 -9.87
N GLU A 61 4.30 11.59 -9.50
CA GLU A 61 5.01 12.68 -8.82
C GLU A 61 5.07 12.48 -7.29
N ALA A 62 4.13 11.69 -6.77
CA ALA A 62 3.99 11.30 -5.37
C ALA A 62 3.63 9.80 -5.28
N TYR A 63 3.64 9.26 -4.05
CA TYR A 63 3.18 7.90 -3.78
C TYR A 63 1.71 7.90 -3.34
N PHE A 64 0.96 6.96 -3.91
CA PHE A 64 -0.40 6.63 -3.52
C PHE A 64 -0.45 5.15 -3.17
N ILE A 65 -0.73 4.81 -1.91
CA ILE A 65 -0.71 3.44 -1.43
C ILE A 65 -2.09 3.08 -0.91
N ASP A 66 -2.72 2.10 -1.53
CA ASP A 66 -4.00 1.56 -1.08
C ASP A 66 -3.79 0.22 -0.39
N ILE A 67 -4.36 0.07 0.80
CA ILE A 67 -4.38 -1.19 1.55
C ILE A 67 -5.83 -1.61 1.74
N PHE A 68 -6.22 -2.71 1.09
CA PHE A 68 -7.53 -3.34 1.25
C PHE A 68 -7.37 -4.55 2.15
N SER A 69 -8.11 -4.61 3.26
CA SER A 69 -8.06 -5.75 4.17
C SER A 69 -9.44 -6.19 4.64
N GLU A 70 -9.60 -7.50 4.83
CA GLU A 70 -10.78 -8.08 5.47
C GLU A 70 -10.77 -7.88 7.00
N LYS A 71 -9.68 -7.33 7.53
CA LYS A 71 -9.45 -7.13 8.96
C LYS A 71 -8.93 -5.72 9.23
N THR A 72 -8.96 -5.32 10.50
CA THR A 72 -8.41 -4.04 10.97
C THR A 72 -6.92 -4.09 11.31
N ASP A 73 -6.29 -5.28 11.33
CA ASP A 73 -4.91 -5.51 11.76
C ASP A 73 -3.87 -5.14 10.69
N ILE A 74 -3.89 -3.87 10.26
CA ILE A 74 -3.00 -3.36 9.21
C ILE A 74 -1.68 -2.75 9.70
N GLU A 75 -1.45 -2.74 11.01
CA GLU A 75 -0.24 -2.16 11.63
C GLU A 75 1.08 -2.61 10.97
N PRO A 76 1.28 -3.89 10.59
CA PRO A 76 2.51 -4.31 9.93
C PRO A 76 2.78 -3.59 8.61
N TYR A 77 1.72 -3.27 7.85
CA TYR A 77 1.84 -2.56 6.58
C TYR A 77 2.14 -1.09 6.80
N ILE A 78 1.46 -0.44 7.75
CA ILE A 78 1.76 0.94 8.14
C ILE A 78 3.21 1.06 8.62
N LYS A 79 3.68 0.08 9.40
CA LYS A 79 5.06 0.08 9.89
C LYS A 79 6.08 0.10 8.76
N ILE A 80 5.90 -0.71 7.71
CA ILE A 80 6.75 -0.67 6.51
C ILE A 80 6.80 0.74 5.93
N LEU A 81 5.64 1.38 5.77
CA LEU A 81 5.58 2.72 5.20
C LEU A 81 6.26 3.75 6.11
N THR A 82 6.07 3.66 7.43
CA THR A 82 6.73 4.58 8.38
C THR A 82 8.24 4.37 8.45
N ASP A 83 8.72 3.15 8.25
CA ASP A 83 10.16 2.83 8.22
C ASP A 83 10.82 3.35 6.93
N VAL A 84 10.08 3.37 5.82
CA VAL A 84 10.56 3.86 4.51
C VAL A 84 10.47 5.39 4.39
N PHE A 85 9.34 5.98 4.74
CA PHE A 85 9.06 7.39 4.46
C PHE A 85 9.25 8.31 5.67
N GLY A 86 9.17 7.76 6.88
CA GLY A 86 8.99 8.56 8.11
C GLY A 86 7.50 8.79 8.42
N LYS A 87 7.18 8.86 9.71
CA LYS A 87 5.80 9.00 10.21
C LYS A 87 5.16 10.33 9.82
N ASP A 88 5.96 11.38 9.72
CA ASP A 88 5.56 12.76 9.45
C ASP A 88 5.15 13.00 7.99
N LYS A 89 5.43 12.05 7.09
CA LYS A 89 5.13 12.16 5.65
C LYS A 89 3.87 11.43 5.20
N LEU A 90 3.24 10.66 6.08
CA LEU A 90 2.12 9.79 5.75
C LEU A 90 0.80 10.48 6.07
N ILE A 91 -0.04 10.69 5.05
CA ILE A 91 -1.43 11.09 5.24
C ILE A 91 -2.29 9.85 5.01
N VAL A 92 -3.05 9.44 6.02
CA VAL A 92 -3.87 8.22 5.98
C VAL A 92 -5.35 8.58 5.99
N HIS A 93 -6.06 8.15 4.96
CA HIS A 93 -7.51 8.21 4.86
C HIS A 93 -8.09 6.81 4.99
N TYR A 94 -9.04 6.62 5.90
CA TYR A 94 -9.65 5.33 6.19
C TYR A 94 -11.15 5.32 5.89
N VAL A 95 -11.60 4.29 5.16
CA VAL A 95 -13.02 4.04 4.88
C VAL A 95 -13.36 2.55 5.02
N ILE A 96 -14.57 2.25 5.46
CA ILE A 96 -15.15 0.90 5.45
C ILE A 96 -16.05 0.79 4.21
N ARG A 97 -15.81 -0.24 3.39
CA ARG A 97 -16.59 -0.53 2.18
C ARG A 97 -17.44 -1.78 2.42
N SER A 98 -18.73 -1.71 2.11
CA SER A 98 -19.57 -2.90 2.00
C SER A 98 -19.63 -3.34 0.55
N ILE A 99 -19.19 -4.57 0.27
CA ILE A 99 -19.17 -5.17 -1.07
C ILE A 99 -20.10 -6.38 -1.11
#